data_AF-A0A2U1E4B5-F1
#
_entry.id   AF-A0A2U1E4B5-F1
#
_cell.length_a   1.000
_cell.length_b   1.000
_cell.length_c   1.000
_cell.angle_alpha   90.00
_cell.angle_beta   90.00
_cell.angle_gamma   90.00
#
_symmetry.space_group_name_H-M   'P 1'
#
loop_
_entity.id
_entity.type
_entity.pdbx_description
1 polymer ?
#
loop_
_entity_poly.entity_id
_entity_poly.type
_entity_poly.pdbx_seq_one_letter_code
_entity_poly.pdbx_strand_id
1 'polypeptide(L)'
;MNNKRIKSIILLTTIIVLIVVFCTVISGDVFGVYNPLRVTNGFIQVCILNKDYYEIQEYPKIMIANKDLNLGDYMKNLGWTYVETIDADKLVMENIYEFKYKEIEAFVEVTQHKNYYIWKWRE
;
A
#
# COMPACT_ATOMS: atom_id res chain seq x y z
N MET A 1 33.87 -20.87 -23.02
CA MET A 1 32.65 -21.19 -22.23
C MET A 1 31.72 -22.01 -23.10
N ASN A 2 31.28 -23.22 -22.70
CA ASN A 2 30.49 -24.10 -23.58
C ASN A 2 29.14 -23.47 -23.98
N ASN A 3 28.73 -23.63 -25.24
CA ASN A 3 27.47 -23.07 -25.78
C ASN A 3 26.23 -23.46 -24.94
N LYS A 4 26.22 -24.68 -24.37
CA LYS A 4 25.18 -25.13 -23.42
C LYS A 4 25.12 -24.29 -22.13
N ARG A 5 26.28 -23.89 -21.58
CA ARG A 5 26.36 -23.03 -20.38
C ARG A 5 25.88 -21.61 -20.68
N ILE A 6 26.24 -21.07 -21.85
CA ILE A 6 25.78 -19.74 -22.30
C ILE A 6 24.25 -19.72 -22.45
N LYS A 7 23.67 -20.71 -23.14
CA LYS A 7 22.21 -20.83 -23.29
C LYS A 7 21.49 -20.95 -21.93
N SER A 8 22.06 -21.72 -21.00
CA SER A 8 21.51 -21.86 -19.65
C SER A 8 21.54 -20.56 -18.85
N ILE A 9 22.62 -19.79 -18.97
CA ILE A 9 22.73 -18.48 -18.31
C ILE A 9 21.71 -17.50 -18.91
N ILE A 10 21.60 -17.44 -20.24
CA ILE A 10 20.61 -16.58 -20.91
C ILE A 10 19.20 -16.92 -20.44
N LEU A 11 18.84 -18.20 -20.44
CA LEU A 11 17.52 -18.66 -19.99
C LEU A 11 17.24 -18.24 -18.54
N LEU A 12 18.21 -18.46 -17.64
CA LEU A 12 18.08 -18.07 -16.24
C LEU A 12 17.87 -16.55 -16.08
N THR A 13 18.69 -15.75 -16.76
CA THR A 13 18.57 -14.29 -16.74
C THR A 13 17.21 -13.83 -17.28
N THR A 14 16.72 -14.42 -18.37
CA THR A 14 15.40 -14.11 -18.93
C THR A 14 14.28 -14.41 -17.93
N ILE A 15 14.33 -15.56 -17.25
CA ILE A 15 13.35 -15.92 -16.22
C ILE A 15 13.38 -14.92 -15.06
N ILE A 16 14.56 -14.54 -14.58
CA ILE A 16 14.70 -13.55 -13.49
C ILE A 16 14.09 -12.21 -13.90
N VAL A 17 14.38 -11.73 -15.11
CA VAL A 17 13.82 -10.47 -15.62
C VAL A 17 12.30 -10.54 -15.70
N LEU A 18 11.73 -11.64 -16.19
CA LEU A 18 10.28 -11.83 -16.25
C LEU A 18 9.65 -11.79 -14.85
N ILE A 19 10.27 -12.44 -13.87
CA ILE A 19 9.80 -12.42 -12.47
C ILE A 19 9.83 -11.00 -11.92
N VAL A 20 10.92 -10.26 -12.12
CA VAL A 20 11.06 -8.88 -11.62
C VAL A 20 10.00 -7.96 -12.24
N VAL A 21 9.77 -8.07 -13.55
CA VAL A 21 8.73 -7.29 -14.24
C VAL A 21 7.35 -7.65 -13.68
N PHE A 22 7.04 -8.94 -13.54
CA PHE A 22 5.76 -9.39 -13.02
C PHE A 22 5.52 -8.91 -11.58
N CYS A 23 6.51 -9.02 -10.71
CA CYS A 23 6.45 -8.48 -9.34
C CYS A 23 6.22 -6.97 -9.32
N THR A 24 6.89 -6.24 -10.22
CA THR A 24 6.74 -4.79 -10.33
C THR A 24 5.33 -4.39 -10.76
N VAL A 25 4.77 -5.10 -11.74
CA VAL A 25 3.40 -4.88 -12.24
C VAL A 25 2.37 -5.16 -11.14
N ILE A 26 2.47 -6.31 -10.46
CA ILE A 26 1.56 -6.64 -9.35
C ILE A 26 1.67 -5.62 -8.22
N SER A 27 2.88 -5.21 -7.88
CA SER A 27 3.12 -4.21 -6.83
C SER A 27 2.45 -2.88 -7.18
N GLY A 28 2.56 -2.45 -8.44
CA GLY A 28 1.89 -1.25 -8.94
C GLY A 28 0.36 -1.37 -8.93
N ASP A 29 -0.17 -2.49 -9.41
CA ASP A 29 -1.62 -2.72 -9.55
C ASP A 29 -2.33 -2.85 -8.19
N VAL A 30 -1.76 -3.65 -7.28
CA VAL A 30 -2.39 -3.94 -5.99
C VAL A 30 -2.12 -2.87 -4.93
N PHE A 31 -0.88 -2.38 -4.87
CA PHE A 31 -0.45 -1.47 -3.79
C PHE A 31 -0.30 -0.02 -4.24
N GLY A 32 -0.38 0.27 -5.54
CA GLY A 32 -0.10 1.60 -6.08
C GLY A 32 1.38 1.99 -6.01
N VAL A 33 2.28 1.02 -5.75
CA VAL A 33 3.72 1.26 -5.53
C VAL A 33 4.52 0.34 -6.44
N TYR A 34 5.28 0.88 -7.40
CA TYR A 34 6.09 0.10 -8.35
C TYR A 34 7.40 -0.44 -7.77
N ASN A 35 7.63 -0.33 -6.46
CA ASN A 35 8.77 -0.91 -5.78
C ASN A 35 8.36 -2.17 -5.00
N PRO A 36 8.48 -3.38 -5.60
CA PRO A 36 8.04 -4.62 -4.97
C PRO A 36 8.84 -4.96 -3.70
N LEU A 37 10.09 -4.50 -3.57
CA LEU A 37 10.90 -4.76 -2.37
C LEU A 37 10.34 -3.99 -1.16
N ARG A 38 9.94 -2.73 -1.35
CA ARG A 38 9.32 -1.93 -0.28
C ARG A 38 7.99 -2.53 0.15
N VAL A 39 7.16 -2.94 -0.80
CA VAL A 39 5.88 -3.62 -0.53
C VAL A 39 6.09 -4.92 0.24
N THR A 40 7.05 -5.75 -0.20
CA THR A 40 7.38 -7.01 0.47
C THR A 40 7.84 -6.76 1.90
N ASN A 41 8.70 -5.78 2.14
CA ASN A 41 9.13 -5.42 3.50
C ASN A 41 7.94 -4.96 4.35
N GLY A 42 7.06 -4.10 3.82
CA GLY A 42 5.87 -3.67 4.55
C GLY A 42 4.94 -4.82 4.91
N PHE A 43 4.75 -5.77 3.99
CA PHE A 43 3.99 -6.98 4.23
C PHE A 43 4.59 -7.82 5.36
N ILE A 44 5.92 -8.04 5.36
CA ILE A 44 6.60 -8.78 6.43
C ILE A 44 6.42 -8.07 7.78
N GLN A 45 6.63 -6.75 7.82
CA GLN A 45 6.54 -5.96 9.04
C GLN A 45 5.13 -6.01 9.66
N VAL A 46 4.08 -5.89 8.84
CA VAL A 46 2.70 -5.84 9.32
C VAL A 46 2.10 -7.22 9.51
N CYS A 47 2.17 -8.09 8.50
CA CYS A 47 1.45 -9.36 8.50
C CYS A 47 2.20 -10.51 9.22
N ILE A 48 3.53 -10.42 9.34
CA ILE A 48 4.34 -11.48 9.98
C ILE A 48 4.88 -11.01 11.33
N LEU A 49 5.44 -9.80 11.39
CA LEU A 49 5.98 -9.23 12.64
C LEU A 49 4.92 -8.50 13.47
N ASN A 50 3.67 -8.48 13.02
CA ASN A 50 2.53 -7.90 13.71
C ASN A 50 2.73 -6.43 14.13
N LYS A 51 3.44 -5.64 13.32
CA LYS A 51 3.47 -4.18 13.50
C LYS A 51 2.13 -3.58 13.12
N ASP A 52 1.77 -2.48 13.80
CA ASP A 52 0.54 -1.75 13.55
C ASP A 52 0.44 -1.23 12.12
N TYR A 53 1.54 -0.69 11.57
CA TYR A 53 1.59 -0.20 10.21
C TYR A 53 3.03 -0.13 9.68
N TYR A 54 3.15 0.02 8.36
CA TYR A 54 4.40 0.29 7.68
C TYR A 54 4.18 1.18 6.46
N GLU A 55 4.97 2.25 6.33
CA GLU A 55 4.93 3.13 5.17
C GLU A 55 5.72 2.55 4.00
N ILE A 56 5.01 2.23 2.92
CA ILE A 56 5.62 1.68 1.69
C ILE A 56 5.98 2.77 0.69
N GLN A 57 5.35 3.94 0.77
CA GLN A 57 5.63 5.11 -0.05
C GLN A 57 5.37 6.40 0.71
N GLU A 58 6.26 7.38 0.53
CA GLU A 58 6.18 8.70 1.18
C GLU A 58 5.21 9.65 0.45
N TYR A 59 5.24 9.65 -0.90
CA TYR A 59 4.43 10.54 -1.73
C TYR A 59 3.89 9.88 -3.03
N PRO A 60 2.57 9.90 -3.30
CA PRO A 60 1.52 10.07 -2.29
C PRO A 60 1.73 9.04 -1.17
N LYS A 61 1.39 9.40 0.06
CA LYS A 61 1.62 8.53 1.21
C LYS A 61 0.80 7.25 1.08
N ILE A 62 1.46 6.10 1.17
CA ILE A 62 0.81 4.79 1.15
C ILE A 62 1.37 3.93 2.28
N MET A 63 0.47 3.37 3.07
CA MET A 63 0.77 2.51 4.20
C MET A 63 0.08 1.15 4.06
N ILE A 64 0.77 0.11 4.52
CA ILE A 64 0.14 -1.16 4.88
C ILE A 64 -0.16 -1.05 6.37
N ALA A 65 -1.42 -1.28 6.76
CA ALA A 65 -1.87 -1.23 8.14
C ALA A 65 -2.39 -2.60 8.58
N ASN A 66 -2.18 -2.92 9.85
CA ASN A 66 -2.68 -4.12 10.48
C ASN A 66 -4.22 -4.07 10.49
N LYS A 67 -4.86 -5.24 10.36
CA LYS A 67 -6.33 -5.39 10.46
C LYS A 67 -6.91 -4.90 11.78
N ASP A 68 -6.12 -5.00 12.85
CA ASP A 68 -6.55 -4.60 14.18
C ASP A 68 -6.37 -3.08 14.42
N LEU A 69 -5.67 -2.38 13.52
CA LEU A 69 -5.45 -0.94 13.62
C LEU A 69 -6.61 -0.17 12.96
N ASN A 70 -7.31 0.63 13.75
CA ASN A 70 -8.37 1.51 13.28
C ASN A 70 -7.79 2.82 12.70
N LEU A 71 -8.17 3.18 11.47
CA LEU A 71 -7.73 4.42 10.81
C LEU A 71 -8.17 5.68 11.57
N GLY A 72 -9.40 5.68 12.08
CA GLY A 72 -9.95 6.79 12.84
C GLY A 72 -9.16 7.06 14.12
N ASP A 73 -8.85 6.00 14.89
CA ASP A 73 -8.02 6.13 16.10
C ASP A 73 -6.59 6.58 15.78
N TYR A 74 -5.99 6.04 14.72
CA TYR A 74 -4.68 6.47 14.24
C TYR A 74 -4.67 7.97 13.90
N MET A 75 -5.65 8.44 13.11
CA MET A 75 -5.76 9.84 12.70
C MET A 75 -6.06 10.75 13.90
N LYS A 76 -6.91 10.31 14.83
CA LYS A 76 -7.21 11.02 16.09
C LYS A 76 -5.97 11.21 16.95
N ASN A 77 -5.12 10.19 17.08
CA ASN A 77 -3.86 10.27 17.82
C ASN A 77 -2.86 11.25 17.18
N LEU A 78 -2.98 11.48 15.87
CA LEU A 78 -2.24 12.52 15.14
C LEU A 78 -2.89 13.91 15.24
N GLY A 79 -4.00 14.06 15.96
CA GLY A 79 -4.72 15.32 16.17
C GLY A 79 -5.80 15.62 15.12
N TRP A 80 -6.05 14.71 14.18
CA TRP A 80 -7.09 14.89 13.17
C TRP A 80 -8.48 14.58 13.72
N THR A 81 -9.50 15.22 13.13
CA THR A 81 -10.90 14.96 13.45
C THR A 81 -11.59 14.34 12.24
N TYR A 82 -12.28 13.22 12.45
CA TYR A 82 -13.07 12.57 11.40
C TYR A 82 -14.26 13.45 11.02
N VAL A 83 -14.51 13.57 9.71
CA VAL A 83 -15.66 14.30 9.17
C VAL A 83 -16.69 13.28 8.71
N GLU A 84 -17.85 13.27 9.38
CA GLU A 84 -18.96 12.42 8.99
C GLU A 84 -19.52 12.93 7.66
N THR A 85 -19.33 12.18 6.58
CA THR A 85 -19.80 12.54 5.24
C THR A 85 -21.30 12.26 5.13
N ILE A 86 -22.11 13.31 5.24
CA ILE A 86 -23.58 13.24 5.15
C ILE A 86 -24.07 13.23 3.69
N ASP A 87 -23.21 13.56 2.71
CA ASP A 87 -23.60 13.69 1.30
C ASP A 87 -23.70 12.35 0.57
N ALA A 88 -24.89 12.11 -0.01
CA ALA A 88 -25.21 10.94 -0.84
C ALA A 88 -24.36 10.79 -2.10
N ASP A 89 -23.81 11.88 -2.64
CA ASP A 89 -22.87 11.84 -3.78
C ASP A 89 -21.43 11.47 -3.36
N LYS A 90 -21.06 11.72 -2.08
CA LYS A 90 -19.78 11.26 -1.50
C LYS A 90 -19.82 9.80 -1.06
N LEU A 91 -21.02 9.26 -0.79
CA LEU A 91 -21.24 7.83 -0.48
C LEU A 91 -20.80 6.89 -1.61
N VAL A 92 -20.68 7.37 -2.85
CA VAL A 92 -20.18 6.58 -4.00
C VAL A 92 -18.69 6.23 -3.87
N MET A 93 -17.94 6.91 -2.99
CA MET A 93 -16.56 6.56 -2.63
C MET A 93 -16.54 5.82 -1.29
N GLU A 94 -17.19 4.65 -1.21
CA GLU A 94 -17.42 3.82 0.01
C GLU A 94 -16.18 3.54 0.88
N ASN A 95 -14.97 3.84 0.39
CA ASN A 95 -13.70 3.55 1.04
C ASN A 95 -12.83 4.78 1.31
N ILE A 96 -13.32 6.00 1.12
CA ILE A 96 -12.55 7.22 1.38
C ILE A 96 -13.04 7.92 2.62
N TYR A 97 -12.10 8.17 3.53
CA TYR A 97 -12.35 8.80 4.82
C TYR A 97 -11.79 10.21 4.81
N GLU A 98 -12.62 11.19 5.16
CA GLU A 98 -12.25 12.60 5.26
C GLU A 98 -11.86 12.95 6.71
N PHE A 99 -10.75 13.65 6.85
CA PHE A 99 -10.23 14.11 8.12
C PHE A 99 -9.85 15.59 8.05
N LYS A 100 -10.09 16.33 9.14
CA LYS A 100 -9.73 17.74 9.27
C LYS A 100 -8.71 17.97 10.37
N TYR A 101 -7.73 18.80 10.08
CA TYR A 101 -6.77 19.32 11.05
C TYR A 101 -6.60 20.82 10.83
N LYS A 102 -7.18 21.63 11.73
CA LYS A 102 -7.26 23.09 11.58
C LYS A 102 -7.98 23.46 10.27
N GLU A 103 -7.28 24.11 9.33
CA GLU A 103 -7.82 24.51 8.01
C GLU A 103 -7.40 23.55 6.88
N ILE A 104 -6.81 22.41 7.22
CA ILE A 104 -6.32 21.42 6.25
C ILE A 104 -7.23 20.19 6.26
N GLU A 105 -7.52 19.68 5.07
CA GLU A 105 -8.28 18.45 4.84
C GLU A 105 -7.33 17.33 4.37
N ALA A 106 -7.60 16.11 4.80
CA ALA A 106 -6.94 14.91 4.32
C ALA A 106 -7.97 13.86 3.94
N PHE A 107 -7.78 13.26 2.77
CA PHE A 107 -8.62 12.19 2.26
C PHE A 107 -7.81 10.90 2.24
N VAL A 108 -8.29 9.87 2.92
CA VAL A 108 -7.59 8.59 3.01
C VAL A 108 -8.45 7.50 2.40
N GLU A 109 -7.99 6.94 1.29
CA GLU A 109 -8.59 5.77 0.67
C GLU A 109 -8.10 4.49 1.38
N VAL A 110 -9.06 3.62 1.71
CA VAL A 110 -8.82 2.37 2.44
C VAL A 110 -9.17 1.18 1.55
N THR A 111 -8.17 0.40 1.17
CA THR A 111 -8.39 -0.89 0.50
C THR A 111 -8.30 -2.02 1.51
N GLN A 112 -9.38 -2.78 1.67
CA GLN A 112 -9.42 -3.93 2.57
C GLN A 112 -8.93 -5.21 1.89
N HIS A 113 -7.95 -5.87 2.50
CA HIS A 113 -7.55 -7.24 2.16
C HIS A 113 -7.92 -8.22 3.28
N LYS A 114 -7.59 -9.50 3.13
CA LYS A 114 -7.91 -10.52 4.15
C LYS A 114 -7.24 -10.23 5.49
N ASN A 115 -5.95 -9.87 5.47
CA ASN A 115 -5.10 -9.79 6.68
C ASN A 115 -4.52 -8.39 6.96
N TYR A 116 -4.76 -7.42 6.09
CA TYR A 116 -4.24 -6.05 6.22
C TYR A 116 -5.17 -5.05 5.53
N TYR A 117 -4.94 -3.78 5.80
CA TYR A 117 -5.48 -2.65 5.04
C TYR A 117 -4.37 -1.96 4.27
N ILE A 118 -4.72 -1.34 3.15
CA ILE A 118 -3.88 -0.34 2.48
C ILE A 118 -4.53 1.02 2.73
N TRP A 119 -3.77 1.96 3.27
CA TRP A 119 -4.20 3.34 3.44
C TRP A 119 -3.41 4.23 2.48
N LYS A 120 -4.13 4.91 1.59
CA LYS A 120 -3.55 5.79 0.59
C LYS A 120 -4.09 7.19 0.79
N TRP A 121 -3.21 8.13 1.07
CA TRP A 121 -3.57 9.54 1.13
C TRP A 121 -3.79 10.05 -0.29
N ARG A 122 -4.94 10.69 -0.49
CA ARG A 122 -5.27 11.45 -1.68
C ARG A 122 -4.99 12.90 -1.37
N GLU A 123 -4.09 13.49 -2.15
CA GLU A 123 -3.83 14.92 -2.16
C GLU A 123 -4.57 15.58 -3.33
#